data_AF-A0A6C0KQ03-F1
#
_entry.id   AF-A0A6C0KQ03-F1
#
_cell.length_a   1.000
_cell.length_b   1.000
_cell.length_c   1.000
_cell.angle_alpha   90.00
_cell.angle_beta   90.00
_cell.angle_gamma   90.00
#
_symmetry.space_group_name_H-M   'P 1'
#
loop_
_entity.id
_entity.type
_entity.pdbx_description
1 polymer ?
#
loop_
_entity_poly.entity_id
_entity_poly.type
_entity_poly.pdbx_seq_one_letter_code
_entity_poly.pdbx_strand_id
1 'polypeptide(L)'
;MDEGTIIHTGGATLGIILIAMGIKDKLMGYIIPGFLWLLANLFFLLYSQHKIQLNLNKHLFAILFMAIPAFVMGPIVISSTYKYNHQFLRYFVLFVIFVDLVHLFQSSKEVFVICIIIFFLVRRFRLINYDDVHQNIVQNEEYIKKSDILFVIPDYENVKITDDKIFVNKLKTSGKILGMHGVTHEPSSYTQKAEFGLPVSEKKITEGMKIFENAFGYKPKFFKAPCYNLLPENKVKIEKLGMTVIGPETLMFNRLLHPSSNNFFMQMFNFINSYI
;
A
#
# COMPACT_ATOMS: atom_id res chain seq x y z
N MET A 1 -13.21 -35.94 -0.61
CA MET A 1 -12.77 -34.78 -1.44
C MET A 1 -11.28 -34.70 -1.26
N ASP A 2 -10.49 -34.80 -2.32
CA ASP A 2 -9.03 -34.64 -2.20
C ASP A 2 -8.66 -33.20 -1.82
N GLU A 3 -7.45 -33.03 -1.31
CA GLU A 3 -6.91 -31.73 -0.85
C GLU A 3 -6.94 -30.67 -1.95
N GLY A 4 -6.63 -31.05 -3.20
CA GLY A 4 -6.69 -30.15 -4.35
C GLY A 4 -8.10 -29.63 -4.61
N THR A 5 -9.11 -30.50 -4.56
CA THR A 5 -10.51 -30.09 -4.70
C THR A 5 -10.94 -29.09 -3.61
N ILE A 6 -10.48 -29.25 -2.37
CA ILE A 6 -10.76 -28.29 -1.28
C ILE A 6 -10.14 -26.92 -1.58
N ILE A 7 -8.85 -26.89 -1.94
CA ILE A 7 -8.11 -25.65 -2.24
C ILE A 7 -8.78 -24.90 -3.38
N HIS A 8 -9.07 -25.58 -4.49
CA HIS A 8 -9.63 -24.94 -5.67
C HIS A 8 -11.08 -24.50 -5.48
N THR A 9 -11.88 -25.24 -4.71
CA THR A 9 -13.22 -24.79 -4.32
C THR A 9 -13.14 -23.50 -3.51
N GLY A 10 -12.23 -23.44 -2.53
CA GLY A 10 -11.99 -22.23 -1.74
C GLY A 10 -11.55 -21.03 -2.59
N GLY A 11 -10.63 -21.25 -3.54
CA GLY A 11 -10.21 -20.22 -4.50
C GLY A 11 -11.34 -19.73 -5.41
N ALA A 12 -12.20 -20.63 -5.89
CA ALA A 12 -13.38 -20.27 -6.68
C ALA A 12 -14.40 -19.47 -5.84
N THR A 13 -14.65 -19.88 -4.60
CA THR A 13 -15.52 -19.13 -3.68
C THR A 13 -14.99 -17.72 -3.42
N LEU A 14 -13.67 -17.56 -3.21
CA LEU A 14 -13.05 -16.23 -3.11
C LEU A 14 -13.28 -15.40 -4.38
N GLY A 15 -13.08 -16.00 -5.55
CA GLY A 15 -13.31 -15.33 -6.83
C GLY A 15 -14.74 -14.78 -6.92
N ILE A 16 -15.74 -15.58 -6.55
CA ILE A 16 -17.15 -15.16 -6.51
C ILE A 16 -17.38 -14.03 -5.51
N ILE A 17 -16.83 -14.12 -4.30
CA ILE A 17 -16.95 -13.06 -3.27
C ILE A 17 -16.37 -11.74 -3.79
N LEU A 18 -15.18 -11.78 -4.39
CA LEU A 18 -14.52 -10.61 -4.95
C LEU A 18 -15.35 -9.99 -6.09
N ILE A 19 -15.89 -10.80 -7.00
CA ILE A 19 -16.75 -10.31 -8.08
C ILE A 19 -18.03 -9.67 -7.50
N ALA A 20 -18.70 -10.32 -6.54
CA ALA A 20 -19.93 -9.82 -5.95
C ALA A 20 -19.71 -8.49 -5.21
N MET A 21 -18.65 -8.39 -4.39
CA MET A 21 -18.25 -7.14 -3.74
C MET A 21 -17.88 -6.08 -4.78
N GLY A 22 -17.12 -6.47 -5.81
CA GLY A 22 -16.73 -5.61 -6.91
C GLY A 22 -17.90 -5.03 -7.67
N ILE A 23 -18.94 -5.82 -7.95
CA ILE A 23 -20.17 -5.34 -8.61
C ILE A 23 -20.94 -4.40 -7.69
N LYS A 24 -21.16 -4.80 -6.42
CA LYS A 24 -21.89 -4.01 -5.43
C LYS A 24 -21.29 -2.62 -5.24
N ASP A 25 -19.97 -2.55 -5.13
CA ASP A 25 -19.25 -1.31 -4.80
C ASP A 25 -18.62 -0.64 -6.04
N LYS A 26 -18.86 -1.18 -7.25
CA LYS A 26 -18.29 -0.75 -8.54
C LYS A 26 -16.76 -0.71 -8.56
N LEU A 27 -16.11 -1.75 -8.02
CA LEU A 27 -14.67 -1.85 -7.81
C LEU A 27 -14.01 -2.81 -8.81
N MET A 28 -13.47 -2.26 -9.90
CA MET A 28 -12.72 -3.05 -10.89
C MET A 28 -11.52 -3.79 -10.27
N GLY A 29 -10.93 -3.24 -9.20
CA GLY A 29 -9.86 -3.87 -8.42
C GLY A 29 -10.27 -5.15 -7.68
N TYR A 30 -11.56 -5.46 -7.58
CA TYR A 30 -12.06 -6.76 -7.13
C TYR A 30 -12.64 -7.59 -8.26
N ILE A 31 -13.34 -6.98 -9.21
CA ILE A 31 -13.97 -7.70 -10.33
C ILE A 31 -12.92 -8.44 -11.17
N ILE A 32 -11.87 -7.73 -11.62
CA ILE A 32 -10.86 -8.33 -12.51
C ILE A 32 -10.11 -9.46 -11.78
N PRO A 33 -9.54 -9.23 -10.58
CA PRO A 33 -8.88 -10.30 -9.85
C PRO A 33 -9.82 -11.46 -9.51
N GLY A 34 -11.05 -11.17 -9.09
CA GLY A 34 -12.04 -12.18 -8.74
C GLY A 34 -12.41 -13.08 -9.92
N PHE A 35 -12.61 -12.49 -11.10
CA PHE A 35 -12.89 -13.24 -12.33
C PHE A 35 -11.72 -14.14 -12.74
N LEU A 36 -10.49 -13.61 -12.72
CA LEU A 36 -9.30 -14.41 -13.02
C LEU A 36 -9.09 -15.54 -12.02
N TRP A 37 -9.32 -15.29 -10.72
CA TRP A 37 -9.23 -16.30 -9.66
C TRP A 37 -10.26 -17.41 -9.86
N LEU A 38 -11.51 -17.02 -10.16
CA LEU A 38 -12.59 -17.96 -10.40
C LEU A 38 -12.29 -18.82 -11.62
N LEU A 39 -11.90 -18.21 -12.75
CA LEU A 39 -11.58 -18.93 -13.98
C LEU A 39 -10.44 -19.92 -13.78
N ALA A 40 -9.37 -19.49 -13.11
CA ALA A 40 -8.23 -20.35 -12.79
C ALA A 40 -8.66 -21.58 -11.96
N ASN A 41 -9.45 -21.38 -10.90
CA ASN A 41 -9.83 -22.47 -10.02
C ASN A 41 -10.90 -23.38 -10.62
N LEU A 42 -11.83 -22.85 -11.43
CA LEU A 42 -12.76 -23.68 -12.18
C LEU A 42 -12.02 -24.56 -13.19
N PHE A 43 -11.01 -24.01 -13.86
CA PHE A 43 -10.16 -24.77 -14.77
C PHE A 43 -9.49 -25.95 -14.04
N PHE A 44 -8.98 -25.73 -12.82
CA PHE A 44 -8.41 -26.80 -11.99
C PHE A 44 -9.41 -27.86 -11.54
N LEU A 45 -10.61 -27.45 -11.12
CA LEU A 45 -11.65 -28.39 -10.70
C LEU A 45 -12.11 -29.27 -11.86
N LEU A 46 -12.28 -28.69 -13.04
CA LEU A 46 -12.62 -29.46 -14.25
C LEU A 46 -11.47 -30.39 -14.64
N TYR A 47 -10.23 -29.93 -14.52
CA TYR A 47 -9.05 -30.73 -14.82
C TYR A 47 -8.90 -31.94 -13.90
N SER A 48 -9.02 -31.76 -12.58
CA SER A 48 -8.90 -32.84 -11.61
C SER A 48 -9.98 -33.90 -11.81
N GLN A 49 -11.19 -33.49 -12.20
CA GLN A 49 -12.31 -34.40 -12.46
C GLN A 49 -12.14 -35.20 -13.76
N HIS A 50 -11.57 -34.61 -14.81
CA HIS A 50 -11.51 -35.24 -16.13
C HIS A 50 -10.21 -36.00 -16.43
N LYS A 51 -9.22 -36.03 -15.51
CA LYS A 51 -7.90 -36.66 -15.72
C LYS A 51 -7.25 -36.28 -17.06
N ILE A 52 -7.57 -35.10 -17.58
CA ILE A 52 -6.91 -34.58 -18.78
C ILE A 52 -5.43 -34.44 -18.40
N GLN A 53 -4.49 -34.80 -19.27
CA GLN A 53 -3.09 -34.47 -19.03
C GLN A 53 -2.80 -33.16 -19.76
N LEU A 54 -2.73 -32.07 -19.00
CA LEU A 54 -2.21 -30.82 -19.54
C LEU A 54 -0.70 -30.97 -19.59
N ASN A 55 -0.17 -31.14 -20.80
CA ASN A 55 1.26 -30.95 -21.08
C ASN A 55 1.63 -29.45 -21.01
N LEU A 56 1.15 -28.74 -19.99
CA LEU A 56 1.61 -27.39 -19.73
C LEU A 56 3.01 -27.47 -19.14
N ASN A 57 3.91 -26.66 -19.65
CA ASN A 57 5.22 -26.46 -19.05
C ASN A 57 5.02 -26.02 -17.58
N LYS A 58 5.66 -26.71 -16.62
CA LYS A 58 5.57 -26.40 -15.18
C LYS A 58 5.84 -24.94 -14.83
N HIS A 59 6.69 -24.25 -15.60
CA HIS A 59 6.98 -22.84 -15.42
C HIS A 59 5.83 -21.95 -15.88
N LEU A 60 5.24 -22.24 -17.05
CA LEU A 60 4.07 -21.53 -17.54
C LEU A 60 2.90 -21.68 -16.56
N PHE A 61 2.73 -22.89 -16.04
CA PHE A 61 1.77 -23.20 -15.00
C PHE A 61 2.01 -22.35 -13.74
N ALA A 62 3.23 -22.37 -13.19
CA ALA A 62 3.58 -21.60 -12.00
C ALA A 62 3.42 -20.09 -12.22
N ILE A 63 3.72 -19.58 -13.42
CA ILE A 63 3.52 -18.16 -13.76
C ILE A 63 2.04 -17.79 -13.71
N LEU A 64 1.19 -18.53 -14.43
CA LEU A 64 -0.23 -18.21 -14.57
C LEU A 64 -1.00 -18.33 -13.27
N PHE A 65 -0.66 -19.34 -12.46
CA PHE A 65 -1.49 -19.74 -11.32
C PHE A 65 -0.90 -19.43 -9.95
N MET A 66 0.34 -18.98 -9.87
CA MET A 66 0.97 -18.62 -8.59
C MET A 66 1.64 -17.25 -8.67
N ALA A 67 2.49 -17.00 -9.68
CA ALA A 67 3.22 -15.74 -9.77
C ALA A 67 2.31 -14.55 -10.06
N ILE A 68 1.41 -14.64 -11.06
CA ILE A 68 0.46 -13.56 -11.37
C ILE A 68 -0.50 -13.30 -10.19
N PRO A 69 -1.13 -14.33 -9.57
CA PRO A 69 -1.90 -14.16 -8.36
C PRO A 69 -1.13 -13.46 -7.22
N ALA A 70 0.07 -13.92 -6.89
CA ALA A 70 0.85 -13.41 -5.76
C ALA A 70 1.43 -12.01 -5.99
N PHE A 71 2.00 -11.74 -7.17
CA PHE A 71 2.76 -10.51 -7.44
C PHE A 71 1.97 -9.43 -8.20
N VAL A 72 0.81 -9.76 -8.77
CA VAL A 72 -0.01 -8.80 -9.53
C VAL A 72 -1.40 -8.66 -8.93
N MET A 73 -2.18 -9.75 -8.86
CA MET A 73 -3.59 -9.69 -8.45
C MET A 73 -3.73 -9.38 -6.96
N GLY A 74 -3.01 -10.09 -6.10
CA GLY A 74 -2.98 -9.88 -4.66
C GLY A 74 -2.69 -8.42 -4.30
N PRO A 75 -1.61 -7.81 -4.82
CA PRO A 75 -1.32 -6.40 -4.62
C PRO A 75 -2.44 -5.43 -5.02
N ILE A 76 -3.11 -5.67 -6.16
CA ILE A 76 -4.25 -4.86 -6.62
C ILE A 76 -5.43 -4.95 -5.64
N VAL A 77 -5.74 -6.17 -5.19
CA VAL A 77 -6.80 -6.39 -4.21
C VAL A 77 -6.42 -5.76 -2.87
N ILE A 78 -5.19 -5.94 -2.38
CA ILE A 78 -4.71 -5.32 -1.13
C ILE A 78 -4.87 -3.81 -1.17
N SER A 79 -4.41 -3.13 -2.23
CA SER A 79 -4.59 -1.68 -2.38
C SER A 79 -6.08 -1.29 -2.25
N SER A 80 -6.95 -2.04 -2.92
CA SER A 80 -8.40 -1.82 -2.83
C SER A 80 -8.92 -2.06 -1.40
N THR A 81 -8.44 -3.06 -0.68
CA THR A 81 -8.87 -3.31 0.72
C THR A 81 -8.46 -2.20 1.69
N TYR A 82 -7.35 -1.51 1.43
CA TYR A 82 -7.02 -0.31 2.21
C TYR A 82 -7.92 0.86 1.84
N LYS A 83 -8.16 1.09 0.54
CA LYS A 83 -9.02 2.17 0.06
C LYS A 83 -10.45 2.08 0.60
N TYR A 84 -10.99 0.87 0.75
CA TYR A 84 -12.35 0.62 1.22
C TYR A 84 -12.41 0.09 2.66
N ASN A 85 -11.29 0.07 3.37
CA ASN A 85 -11.19 -0.41 4.76
C ASN A 85 -11.74 -1.85 4.99
N HIS A 86 -11.58 -2.75 4.01
CA HIS A 86 -11.98 -4.16 4.13
C HIS A 86 -10.91 -4.99 4.86
N GLN A 87 -10.82 -4.86 6.18
CA GLN A 87 -9.76 -5.47 6.99
C GLN A 87 -9.69 -7.00 6.87
N PHE A 88 -10.83 -7.69 6.99
CA PHE A 88 -10.89 -9.15 6.85
C PHE A 88 -10.33 -9.62 5.50
N LEU A 89 -10.78 -8.98 4.41
CA LEU A 89 -10.33 -9.29 3.06
C LEU A 89 -8.83 -9.03 2.87
N ARG A 90 -8.29 -7.99 3.52
CA ARG A 90 -6.84 -7.71 3.51
C ARG A 90 -6.04 -8.88 4.07
N TYR A 91 -6.40 -9.38 5.26
CA TYR A 91 -5.71 -10.51 5.87
C TYR A 91 -5.88 -11.80 5.06
N PHE A 92 -7.07 -12.02 4.53
CA PHE A 92 -7.35 -13.17 3.70
C PHE A 92 -6.50 -13.17 2.42
N VAL A 93 -6.39 -12.03 1.73
CA VAL A 93 -5.57 -11.90 0.51
C VAL A 93 -4.08 -12.03 0.83
N LEU A 94 -3.61 -11.49 1.95
CA LEU A 94 -2.22 -11.70 2.40
C LEU A 94 -1.92 -13.19 2.64
N PHE A 95 -2.85 -13.92 3.23
CA PHE A 95 -2.73 -15.36 3.40
C PHE A 95 -2.67 -16.09 2.05
N VAL A 96 -3.53 -15.71 1.10
CA VAL A 96 -3.52 -16.28 -0.25
C VAL A 96 -2.19 -16.01 -0.97
N ILE A 97 -1.67 -14.78 -0.93
CA ILE A 97 -0.34 -14.45 -1.48
C ILE A 97 0.74 -15.34 -0.85
N PHE A 98 0.71 -15.51 0.47
CA PHE A 98 1.68 -16.36 1.17
C PHE A 98 1.61 -17.81 0.68
N VAL A 99 0.41 -18.38 0.57
CA VAL A 99 0.19 -19.73 0.05
C VAL A 99 0.71 -19.84 -1.39
N ASP A 100 0.40 -18.89 -2.25
CA ASP A 100 0.86 -18.87 -3.64
C ASP A 100 2.39 -18.77 -3.75
N LEU A 101 3.05 -18.00 -2.87
CA LEU A 101 4.51 -17.92 -2.82
C LEU A 101 5.16 -19.24 -2.41
N VAL A 102 4.59 -19.96 -1.44
CA VAL A 102 5.06 -21.29 -1.04
C VAL A 102 4.93 -22.28 -2.20
N HIS A 103 3.77 -22.31 -2.86
CA HIS A 103 3.54 -23.19 -4.00
C HIS A 103 4.42 -22.84 -5.20
N LEU A 104 4.66 -21.55 -5.45
CA LEU A 104 5.56 -21.08 -6.51
C LEU A 104 6.98 -21.60 -6.28
N PHE A 105 7.48 -21.50 -5.06
CA PHE A 105 8.80 -22.02 -4.69
C PHE A 105 8.89 -23.54 -4.86
N GLN A 106 7.86 -24.28 -4.46
CA GLN A 106 7.81 -25.75 -4.59
C GLN A 106 7.72 -26.20 -6.05
N SER A 107 6.92 -25.49 -6.86
CA SER A 107 6.64 -25.90 -8.25
C SER A 107 7.71 -25.45 -9.23
N SER A 108 8.30 -24.27 -9.02
CA SER A 108 9.25 -23.66 -9.95
C SER A 108 10.13 -22.61 -9.27
N LYS A 109 11.24 -23.08 -8.66
CA LYS A 109 12.24 -22.22 -7.98
C LYS A 109 12.82 -21.13 -8.88
N GLU A 110 13.00 -21.41 -10.17
CA GLU A 110 13.57 -20.47 -11.14
C GLU A 110 12.63 -19.28 -11.35
N VAL A 111 11.34 -19.53 -11.58
CA VAL A 111 10.32 -18.47 -11.67
C VAL A 111 10.23 -17.70 -10.35
N PHE A 112 10.27 -18.38 -9.20
CA PHE A 112 10.31 -17.71 -7.90
C PHE A 112 11.47 -16.71 -7.79
N VAL A 113 12.70 -17.14 -8.12
CA VAL A 113 13.89 -16.27 -8.08
C VAL A 113 13.75 -15.10 -9.05
N ILE A 114 13.26 -15.33 -10.27
CA ILE A 114 13.02 -14.27 -11.26
C ILE A 114 12.00 -13.24 -10.71
N CYS A 115 10.90 -13.69 -10.13
CA CYS A 115 9.89 -12.80 -9.54
C CYS A 115 10.48 -11.95 -8.40
N ILE A 116 11.31 -12.55 -7.54
CA ILE A 116 12.00 -11.83 -6.46
C ILE A 116 12.97 -10.78 -7.01
N ILE A 117 13.76 -11.11 -8.05
CA ILE A 117 14.65 -10.15 -8.72
C ILE A 117 13.85 -9.00 -9.33
N ILE A 118 12.79 -9.30 -10.08
CA ILE A 118 11.93 -8.27 -10.69
C ILE A 118 11.31 -7.38 -9.61
N PHE A 119 10.82 -7.98 -8.51
CA PHE A 119 10.26 -7.23 -7.39
C PHE A 119 11.27 -6.22 -6.83
N PHE A 120 12.51 -6.65 -6.57
CA PHE A 120 13.55 -5.76 -6.06
C PHE A 120 14.01 -4.72 -7.09
N LEU A 121 14.07 -5.07 -8.37
CA LEU A 121 14.36 -4.10 -9.44
C LEU A 121 13.28 -3.01 -9.50
N VAL A 122 12.00 -3.39 -9.48
CA VAL A 122 10.89 -2.43 -9.45
C VAL A 122 11.00 -1.54 -8.22
N ARG A 123 11.28 -2.12 -7.04
CA ARG A 123 11.42 -1.38 -5.77
C ARG A 123 12.57 -0.38 -5.79
N ARG A 124 13.71 -0.74 -6.38
CA ARG A 124 14.91 0.11 -6.46
C ARG A 124 14.66 1.44 -7.15
N PHE A 125 13.80 1.46 -8.18
CA PHE A 125 13.49 2.67 -8.96
C PHE A 125 12.30 3.48 -8.41
N ARG A 126 11.70 3.05 -7.29
CA ARG A 126 10.63 3.80 -6.64
C ARG A 126 11.17 4.83 -5.66
N LEU A 127 10.37 5.90 -5.51
CA LEU A 127 10.64 6.98 -4.58
C LEU A 127 10.73 6.46 -3.14
N ILE A 128 11.65 7.03 -2.38
CA ILE A 128 11.79 6.84 -0.95
C ILE A 128 10.97 7.92 -0.25
N ASN A 129 10.00 7.49 0.54
CA ASN A 129 9.10 8.34 1.30
C ASN A 129 9.54 8.36 2.76
N TYR A 130 9.64 9.53 3.38
CA TYR A 130 9.79 9.67 4.83
C TYR A 130 8.59 10.40 5.41
N ASP A 131 7.87 9.69 6.28
CA ASP A 131 6.63 10.17 6.90
C ASP A 131 6.91 10.80 8.26
N ASP A 132 5.86 11.37 8.87
CA ASP A 132 5.86 11.90 10.24
C ASP A 132 6.89 13.01 10.48
N VAL A 133 7.09 13.87 9.47
CA VAL A 133 8.05 14.97 9.54
C VAL A 133 7.42 16.17 10.27
N HIS A 134 7.90 16.43 11.49
CA HIS A 134 7.53 17.57 12.32
C HIS A 134 8.63 17.84 13.38
N GLN A 135 8.78 19.08 13.87
CA GLN A 135 9.83 19.43 14.84
C GLN A 135 9.66 18.75 16.21
N ASN A 136 8.41 18.43 16.59
CA ASN A 136 8.11 17.72 17.85
C ASN A 136 8.29 16.21 17.75
N ILE A 137 8.59 15.66 16.57
CA ILE A 137 8.85 14.24 16.36
C ILE A 137 10.36 14.09 16.15
N VAL A 138 11.00 13.17 16.89
CA VAL A 138 12.44 12.94 16.77
C VAL A 138 12.78 12.49 15.35
N GLN A 139 13.52 13.33 14.63
CA GLN A 139 13.86 13.09 13.23
C GLN A 139 15.18 12.36 13.07
N ASN A 140 15.27 11.46 12.09
CA ASN A 140 16.53 10.86 11.66
C ASN A 140 17.10 11.60 10.44
N GLU A 141 18.22 12.29 10.61
CA GLU A 141 18.89 13.05 9.54
C GLU A 141 19.28 12.20 8.34
N GLU A 142 19.65 10.94 8.57
CA GLU A 142 20.00 10.01 7.50
C GLU A 142 18.78 9.69 6.65
N TYR A 143 17.60 9.57 7.26
CA TYR A 143 16.36 9.31 6.54
C TYR A 143 15.95 10.51 5.71
N ILE A 144 16.07 11.73 6.25
CA ILE A 144 15.85 12.96 5.48
C ILE A 144 16.77 12.99 4.26
N LYS A 145 18.06 12.67 4.43
CA LYS A 145 19.03 12.63 3.32
C LYS A 145 18.73 11.57 2.27
N LYS A 146 18.32 10.36 2.70
CA LYS A 146 18.02 9.23 1.80
C LYS A 146 16.70 9.40 1.05
N SER A 147 15.76 10.17 1.58
CA SER A 147 14.41 10.26 1.01
C SER A 147 14.35 11.13 -0.23
N ASP A 148 13.37 10.86 -1.09
CA ASP A 148 13.05 11.72 -2.23
C ASP A 148 11.93 12.71 -1.87
N ILE A 149 10.98 12.25 -1.05
CA ILE A 149 9.85 13.04 -0.56
C ILE A 149 9.74 12.98 0.97
N LEU A 150 9.45 14.13 1.57
CA LEU A 150 9.21 14.29 3.01
C LEU A 150 7.72 14.63 3.19
N PHE A 151 7.00 13.79 3.93
CA PHE A 151 5.59 14.04 4.25
C PHE A 151 5.50 14.74 5.61
N VAL A 152 5.20 16.04 5.54
CA VAL A 152 5.19 16.97 6.67
C VAL A 152 3.80 17.05 7.28
N ILE A 153 3.73 17.02 8.61
CA ILE A 153 2.48 17.27 9.35
C ILE A 153 2.41 18.78 9.63
N PRO A 154 1.41 19.53 9.13
CA PRO A 154 1.37 20.97 9.33
C PRO A 154 1.12 21.42 10.78
N ASP A 155 0.30 20.69 11.55
CA ASP A 155 -0.18 21.09 12.88
C ASP A 155 -0.23 19.90 13.84
N TYR A 156 0.92 19.43 14.29
CA TYR A 156 1.04 18.24 15.14
C TYR A 156 0.95 18.62 16.62
N GLU A 157 0.05 17.98 17.38
CA GLU A 157 -0.16 18.25 18.82
C GLU A 157 -0.42 19.75 19.14
N ASN A 158 -1.14 20.45 18.24
CA ASN A 158 -1.40 21.90 18.29
C ASN A 158 -0.14 22.78 18.18
N VAL A 159 0.97 22.23 17.70
CA VAL A 159 2.18 22.99 17.37
C VAL A 159 2.30 23.03 15.86
N LYS A 160 2.38 24.24 15.29
CA LYS A 160 2.47 24.39 13.84
C LYS A 160 3.90 24.20 13.40
N ILE A 161 4.09 23.59 12.24
CA ILE A 161 5.41 23.50 11.59
C ILE A 161 6.07 24.88 11.42
N THR A 162 5.27 25.95 11.30
CA THR A 162 5.75 27.34 11.16
C THR A 162 6.38 27.93 12.41
N ASP A 163 6.17 27.32 13.58
CA ASP A 163 6.64 27.85 14.86
C ASP A 163 8.15 27.66 15.02
N ASP A 164 8.74 26.68 14.32
CA ASP A 164 10.19 26.46 14.24
C ASP A 164 10.75 26.85 12.86
N LYS A 165 11.18 28.11 12.74
CA LYS A 165 11.78 28.66 11.51
C LYS A 165 13.08 27.94 11.12
N ILE A 166 13.84 27.43 12.08
CA ILE A 166 15.11 26.74 11.81
C ILE A 166 14.81 25.41 11.14
N PHE A 167 13.86 24.65 11.70
CA PHE A 167 13.41 23.39 11.14
C PHE A 167 12.78 23.56 9.75
N VAL A 168 11.93 24.56 9.57
CA VAL A 168 11.36 24.90 8.24
C VAL A 168 12.47 25.21 7.24
N ASN A 169 13.45 26.04 7.59
CA ASN A 169 14.54 26.38 6.68
C ASN A 169 15.40 25.16 6.31
N LYS A 170 15.64 24.26 7.27
CA LYS A 170 16.31 22.98 7.03
C LYS A 170 15.54 22.12 6.03
N LEU A 171 14.22 21.99 6.16
CA LEU A 171 13.41 21.23 5.20
C LEU A 171 13.41 21.90 3.81
N LYS A 172 13.31 23.24 3.73
CA LYS A 172 13.37 23.97 2.45
C LYS A 172 14.69 23.78 1.72
N THR A 173 15.80 23.83 2.44
CA THR A 173 17.15 23.72 1.87
C THR A 173 17.59 22.29 1.59
N SER A 174 16.81 21.29 2.02
CA SER A 174 17.12 19.87 1.83
C SER A 174 17.09 19.40 0.36
N GLY A 175 16.48 20.19 -0.54
CA GLY A 175 16.27 19.83 -1.94
C GLY A 175 15.26 18.71 -2.16
N LYS A 176 14.52 18.30 -1.12
CA LYS A 176 13.51 17.23 -1.19
C LYS A 176 12.17 17.76 -1.64
N ILE A 177 11.33 16.88 -2.19
CA ILE A 177 9.93 17.19 -2.42
C ILE A 177 9.23 17.21 -1.05
N LEU A 178 8.43 18.22 -0.77
CA LEU A 178 7.63 18.29 0.45
C LEU A 178 6.16 18.00 0.11
N GLY A 179 5.58 17.02 0.80
CA GLY A 179 4.17 16.66 0.74
C GLY A 179 3.50 16.81 2.10
N MET A 180 2.17 16.78 2.13
CA MET A 180 1.39 16.90 3.38
C MET A 180 1.00 15.52 3.92
N HIS A 181 1.24 15.26 5.21
CA HIS A 181 0.92 14.01 5.91
C HIS A 181 -0.28 14.12 6.85
N GLY A 182 -1.47 14.33 6.29
CA GLY A 182 -2.62 14.77 7.09
C GLY A 182 -2.50 16.23 7.52
N VAL A 183 -3.30 16.66 8.49
CA VAL A 183 -3.21 18.03 9.04
C VAL A 183 -2.64 17.97 10.45
N THR A 184 -3.23 17.13 11.29
CA THR A 184 -2.83 16.99 12.69
C THR A 184 -2.20 15.64 13.03
N HIS A 185 -2.37 14.65 12.14
CA HIS A 185 -1.97 13.26 12.41
C HIS A 185 -2.71 12.64 13.62
N GLU A 186 -3.80 13.28 14.07
CA GLU A 186 -4.59 12.84 15.22
C GLU A 186 -6.06 12.57 14.83
N PRO A 187 -6.62 11.43 15.27
CA PRO A 187 -5.94 10.35 15.98
C PRO A 187 -4.95 9.60 15.05
N SER A 188 -3.94 8.94 15.61
CA SER A 188 -2.94 8.13 14.89
C SER A 188 -3.18 6.65 15.16
N SER A 189 -4.12 6.03 14.44
CA SER A 189 -4.43 4.61 14.65
C SER A 189 -4.64 3.84 13.35
N TYR A 190 -3.88 2.75 13.22
CA TYR A 190 -4.06 1.73 12.18
C TYR A 190 -5.37 0.94 12.33
N THR A 191 -6.06 1.06 13.48
CA THR A 191 -7.29 0.32 13.81
C THR A 191 -8.56 1.19 13.69
N GLN A 192 -8.63 2.04 12.66
CA GLN A 192 -9.86 2.69 12.13
C GLN A 192 -10.16 4.12 12.62
N LYS A 193 -9.24 4.79 13.32
CA LYS A 193 -9.46 6.20 13.73
C LYS A 193 -8.32 7.12 13.34
N ALA A 194 -7.58 6.82 12.27
CA ALA A 194 -6.65 7.81 11.76
C ALA A 194 -7.42 9.06 11.30
N GLU A 195 -6.83 10.24 11.40
CA GLU A 195 -7.46 11.53 11.06
C GLU A 195 -8.36 11.48 9.80
N PHE A 196 -7.85 10.91 8.71
CA PHE A 196 -8.54 10.86 7.40
C PHE A 196 -9.37 9.58 7.16
N GLY A 197 -9.38 8.67 8.12
CA GLY A 197 -10.32 7.55 8.22
C GLY A 197 -11.69 7.95 8.75
N LEU A 198 -11.86 9.22 9.14
CA LEU A 198 -13.11 9.84 9.55
C LEU A 198 -13.48 10.97 8.57
N PRO A 199 -14.74 11.38 8.45
CA PRO A 199 -15.11 12.52 7.60
C PRO A 199 -14.37 13.79 8.05
N VAL A 200 -13.55 14.37 7.17
CA VAL A 200 -12.81 15.61 7.42
C VAL A 200 -13.43 16.76 6.62
N SER A 201 -13.57 17.94 7.23
CA SER A 201 -14.09 19.11 6.53
C SER A 201 -13.06 19.66 5.53
N GLU A 202 -13.53 20.20 4.39
CA GLU A 202 -12.66 20.89 3.42
C GLU A 202 -11.93 22.09 4.07
N LYS A 203 -12.56 22.72 5.07
CA LYS A 203 -11.97 23.78 5.90
C LYS A 203 -10.70 23.30 6.63
N LYS A 204 -10.76 22.17 7.35
CA LYS A 204 -9.59 21.63 8.07
C LYS A 204 -8.42 21.35 7.11
N ILE A 205 -8.72 20.77 5.94
CA ILE A 205 -7.69 20.48 4.92
C ILE A 205 -7.06 21.78 4.40
N THR A 206 -7.89 22.79 4.11
CA THR A 206 -7.44 24.10 3.62
C THR A 206 -6.61 24.84 4.66
N GLU A 207 -6.96 24.75 5.95
CA GLU A 207 -6.17 25.30 7.05
C GLU A 207 -4.80 24.65 7.13
N GLY A 208 -4.72 23.31 7.06
CA GLY A 208 -3.45 22.59 6.98
C GLY A 208 -2.61 22.98 5.77
N MET A 209 -3.22 23.10 4.60
CA MET A 209 -2.54 23.58 3.38
C MET A 209 -2.00 25.00 3.54
N LYS A 210 -2.74 25.89 4.21
CA LYS A 210 -2.30 27.26 4.47
C LYS A 210 -1.11 27.30 5.42
N ILE A 211 -1.10 26.47 6.46
CA ILE A 211 0.05 26.33 7.36
C ILE A 211 1.27 25.82 6.58
N PHE A 212 1.09 24.81 5.74
CA PHE A 212 2.13 24.30 4.84
C PHE A 212 2.66 25.39 3.88
N GLU A 213 1.76 26.12 3.22
CA GLU A 213 2.10 27.20 2.29
C GLU A 213 2.85 28.33 2.98
N ASN A 214 2.45 28.70 4.20
CA ASN A 214 3.17 29.69 5.01
C ASN A 214 4.59 29.24 5.37
N ALA A 215 4.79 27.94 5.62
CA ALA A 215 6.12 27.40 5.93
C ALA A 215 7.04 27.39 4.69
N PHE A 216 6.53 26.89 3.56
CA PHE A 216 7.38 26.53 2.42
C PHE A 216 7.30 27.52 1.25
N GLY A 217 6.31 28.40 1.24
CA GLY A 217 6.09 29.40 0.18
C GLY A 217 5.34 28.85 -1.04
N TYR A 218 4.79 27.64 -0.95
CA TYR A 218 4.00 27.00 -2.01
C TYR A 218 3.00 26.00 -1.44
N LYS A 219 1.91 25.76 -2.18
CA LYS A 219 0.90 24.76 -1.81
C LYS A 219 1.41 23.33 -1.99
N PRO A 220 1.06 22.38 -1.09
CA PRO A 220 1.48 21.00 -1.25
C PRO A 220 0.90 20.42 -2.54
N LYS A 221 1.72 19.69 -3.30
CA LYS A 221 1.29 18.96 -4.52
C LYS A 221 0.95 17.50 -4.24
N PHE A 222 1.50 16.95 -3.16
CA PHE A 222 1.33 15.56 -2.76
C PHE A 222 0.70 15.50 -1.38
N PHE A 223 -0.18 14.52 -1.21
CA PHE A 223 -0.83 14.22 0.06
C PHE A 223 -0.69 12.73 0.36
N LYS A 224 -0.43 12.41 1.62
CA LYS A 224 -0.45 11.03 2.12
C LYS A 224 -1.22 11.00 3.42
N ALA A 225 -2.24 10.14 3.50
CA ALA A 225 -3.03 10.02 4.72
C ALA A 225 -2.23 9.32 5.83
N PRO A 226 -2.34 9.79 7.09
CA PRO A 226 -1.83 9.07 8.26
C PRO A 226 -2.31 7.62 8.27
N CYS A 227 -1.40 6.69 8.57
CA CYS A 227 -1.68 5.24 8.59
C CYS A 227 -2.28 4.68 7.28
N TYR A 228 -2.18 5.40 6.16
CA TYR A 228 -2.84 5.08 4.88
C TYR A 228 -4.37 4.95 4.93
N ASN A 229 -4.99 5.48 5.98
CA ASN A 229 -6.43 5.39 6.15
C ASN A 229 -7.10 6.66 5.61
N LEU A 230 -7.80 6.52 4.48
CA LEU A 230 -8.40 7.62 3.75
C LEU A 230 -9.78 7.25 3.23
N LEU A 231 -10.82 7.91 3.76
CA LEU A 231 -12.17 7.78 3.23
C LEU A 231 -12.27 8.30 1.78
N PRO A 232 -13.05 7.64 0.90
CA PRO A 232 -13.25 8.09 -0.48
C PRO A 232 -13.72 9.55 -0.60
N GLU A 233 -14.63 9.99 0.27
CA GLU A 233 -15.11 11.38 0.30
C GLU A 233 -14.03 12.41 0.66
N ASN A 234 -13.07 12.04 1.51
CA ASN A 234 -11.94 12.91 1.84
C ASN A 234 -10.96 12.98 0.68
N LYS A 235 -10.72 11.84 0.01
CA LYS A 235 -9.89 11.79 -1.20
C LYS A 235 -10.38 12.77 -2.26
N VAL A 236 -11.69 12.80 -2.54
CA VAL A 236 -12.29 13.76 -3.50
C VAL A 236 -12.00 15.21 -3.10
N LYS A 237 -12.14 15.55 -1.81
CA LYS A 237 -11.84 16.91 -1.31
C LYS A 237 -10.36 17.26 -1.51
N ILE A 238 -9.45 16.34 -1.19
CA ILE A 238 -7.99 16.51 -1.35
C ILE A 238 -7.61 16.71 -2.81
N GLU A 239 -8.14 15.87 -3.71
CA GLU A 239 -7.86 15.95 -5.16
C GLU A 239 -8.44 17.23 -5.77
N LYS A 240 -9.65 17.64 -5.35
CA LYS A 240 -10.26 18.93 -5.72
C LYS A 240 -9.39 20.13 -5.32
N LEU A 241 -8.67 20.02 -4.20
CA LEU A 241 -7.71 21.04 -3.73
C LEU A 241 -6.36 20.99 -4.47
N GLY A 242 -6.21 20.12 -5.48
CA GLY A 242 -5.04 20.06 -6.37
C GLY A 242 -3.91 19.17 -5.88
N MET A 243 -4.14 18.35 -4.85
CA MET A 243 -3.14 17.41 -4.33
C MET A 243 -3.29 16.02 -4.95
N THR A 244 -2.16 15.41 -5.32
CA THR A 244 -2.11 14.00 -5.70
C THR A 244 -2.01 13.13 -4.45
N VAL A 245 -2.96 12.23 -4.25
CA VAL A 245 -2.94 11.29 -3.12
C VAL A 245 -2.00 10.12 -3.38
N ILE A 246 -1.05 9.91 -2.48
CA ILE A 246 -0.13 8.77 -2.48
C ILE A 246 -0.70 7.68 -1.56
N GLY A 247 -1.23 6.63 -2.17
CA GLY A 247 -1.96 5.56 -1.48
C GLY A 247 -1.10 4.35 -1.08
N PRO A 248 -1.72 3.37 -0.41
CA PRO A 248 -1.07 2.17 0.12
C PRO A 248 -0.61 1.18 -0.96
N GLU A 249 -1.08 1.29 -2.21
CA GLU A 249 -0.48 0.59 -3.36
C GLU A 249 1.02 0.83 -3.48
N THR A 250 1.47 1.97 -2.96
CA THR A 250 2.88 2.30 -2.92
C THR A 250 3.63 1.56 -1.82
N LEU A 251 3.01 0.95 -0.81
CA LEU A 251 3.75 0.29 0.28
C LEU A 251 4.58 -0.91 -0.18
N MET A 252 4.05 -1.71 -1.11
CA MET A 252 4.77 -2.90 -1.60
C MET A 252 5.97 -2.52 -2.46
N PHE A 253 5.89 -1.41 -3.20
CA PHE A 253 6.89 -1.06 -4.20
C PHE A 253 7.73 0.16 -3.84
N ASN A 254 7.20 1.12 -3.09
CA ASN A 254 7.97 2.25 -2.56
C ASN A 254 8.66 1.84 -1.27
N ARG A 255 9.76 2.53 -1.02
CA ARG A 255 10.53 2.43 0.22
C ARG A 255 9.99 3.47 1.17
N LEU A 256 9.65 3.04 2.38
CA LEU A 256 9.05 3.88 3.40
C LEU A 256 9.97 3.92 4.62
N LEU A 257 10.37 5.12 5.00
CA LEU A 257 11.10 5.38 6.22
C LEU A 257 10.12 6.00 7.21
N HIS A 258 10.20 5.58 8.47
CA HIS A 258 9.50 6.22 9.58
C HIS A 258 10.49 6.54 10.69
N PRO A 259 10.24 7.58 11.50
CA PRO A 259 10.98 7.82 12.72
C PRO A 259 11.02 6.53 13.55
N SER A 260 12.19 6.18 14.09
CA SER A 260 12.38 4.93 14.81
C SER A 260 11.42 4.82 15.98
N SER A 261 10.53 3.83 15.93
CA SER A 261 9.95 3.28 17.17
C SER A 261 10.90 2.20 17.70
N ASN A 262 10.95 2.02 19.01
CA ASN A 262 11.72 0.94 19.66
C ASN A 262 11.19 -0.47 19.32
N ASN A 263 10.30 -0.61 18.33
CA ASN A 263 9.71 -1.86 17.92
C ASN A 263 10.64 -2.58 16.92
N PHE A 264 11.08 -3.79 17.30
CA PHE A 264 11.88 -4.68 16.47
C PHE A 264 11.31 -4.88 15.05
N PHE A 265 9.98 -5.00 14.91
CA PHE A 265 9.34 -5.13 13.60
C PHE A 265 9.53 -3.88 12.73
N MET A 266 9.49 -2.69 13.33
CA MET A 266 9.75 -1.43 12.62
C MET A 266 11.22 -1.28 12.27
N GLN A 267 12.14 -1.78 13.09
CA GLN A 267 13.56 -1.82 12.76
C GLN A 267 13.85 -2.78 11.59
N MET A 268 13.24 -3.96 11.59
CA MET A 268 13.34 -4.91 10.47
C MET A 268 12.72 -4.34 9.18
N PHE A 269 11.56 -3.68 9.29
CA PHE A 269 10.91 -3.01 8.16
C PHE A 269 11.78 -1.87 7.62
N ASN A 270 12.36 -1.05 8.49
CA ASN A 270 13.30 0.00 8.11
C ASN A 270 14.58 -0.56 7.48
N PHE A 271 15.10 -1.69 7.96
CA PHE A 271 16.27 -2.35 7.36
C PHE A 271 15.96 -2.79 5.92
N ILE A 272 14.85 -3.50 5.71
CA ILE A 272 14.42 -3.92 4.36
C ILE A 272 14.22 -2.68 3.47
N ASN A 273 13.65 -1.59 3.99
CA ASN A 273 13.36 -0.39 3.20
C ASN A 273 14.58 0.49 2.91
N SER A 274 15.64 0.40 3.72
CA SER A 274 16.82 1.26 3.61
C SER A 274 17.97 0.63 2.83
N TYR A 275 18.06 -0.70 2.80
CA TYR A 275 19.15 -1.43 2.15
C TYR A 275 18.73 -2.19 0.87
N ILE A 276 17.42 -2.38 0.66
CA ILE A 276 16.88 -3.11 -0.50
C ILE A 276 15.86 -2.25 -1.26
#